data_AF-W1X3E5-F1
#
_entry.id   AF-W1X3E5-F1
#
_cell.length_a   1.000
_cell.length_b   1.000
_cell.length_c   1.000
_cell.angle_alpha   90.00
_cell.angle_beta   90.00
_cell.angle_gamma   90.00
#
_symmetry.space_group_name_H-M   'P 1'
#
loop_
_entity.id
_entity.type
_entity.pdbx_description
1 polymer ?
#
loop_
_entity_poly.entity_id
_entity_poly.type
_entity_poly.pdbx_seq_one_letter_code
_entity_poly.pdbx_strand_id
1 'polypeptide(L)' 'NAPSGFTDLIEQYKVDTCIFGHLHDQISFNRIPKEFGSTKLELVSADYLDFRLKEIM' A
#
# COMPACT_ATOMS: atom_id res chain seq x y z
N ASN A 1 -14.67 -5.47 -8.65
CA ASN A 1 -13.75 -4.91 -7.63
C ASN A 1 -14.35 -3.62 -7.12
N ALA A 2 -15.08 -3.68 -6.01
CA ALA A 2 -15.56 -2.48 -5.36
C ALA A 2 -14.39 -1.85 -4.57
N PRO A 3 -14.27 -0.51 -4.53
CA PRO A 3 -13.33 0.17 -3.65
C PRO A 3 -13.58 -0.29 -2.21
N SER A 4 -12.52 -0.67 -1.50
CA SER A 4 -12.61 -0.91 -0.07
C SER A 4 -12.91 0.40 0.64
N GLY A 5 -13.60 0.40 1.79
CA GLY A 5 -13.78 1.63 2.57
C GLY A 5 -12.47 2.34 2.96
N PHE A 6 -11.31 1.70 2.80
CA PHE A 6 -10.00 2.33 2.98
C PHE A 6 -9.65 3.34 1.89
N THR A 7 -10.02 3.11 0.63
CA THR A 7 -9.74 4.07 -0.46
C THR A 7 -10.55 5.34 -0.28
N ASP A 8 -11.78 5.22 0.23
CA ASP A 8 -12.63 6.38 0.54
C ASP A 8 -12.01 7.24 1.65
N LEU A 9 -11.41 6.60 2.67
CA LEU A 9 -10.68 7.30 3.74
C LEU A 9 -9.42 7.99 3.19
N ILE A 10 -8.66 7.33 2.31
CA ILE A 10 -7.47 7.91 1.68
C ILE A 10 -7.83 9.19 0.92
N GLU A 11 -8.91 9.16 0.13
CA GLU A 11 -9.41 10.33 -0.61
C GLU A 11 -9.94 11.41 0.32
N GLN A 12 -10.78 11.05 1.31
CA GLN A 12 -11.41 11.98 2.23
C GLN A 12 -10.37 12.82 2.99
N TYR A 13 -9.31 12.18 3.47
CA TYR A 13 -8.26 12.83 4.25
C TYR A 13 -7.11 13.37 3.40
N LYS A 14 -7.15 13.22 2.07
CA LYS A 14 -6.11 13.66 1.13
C LYS A 14 -4.72 13.15 1.56
N VAL A 15 -4.65 11.85 1.84
CA VAL A 15 -3.42 11.23 2.32
C VAL A 15 -2.36 11.28 1.24
N ASP A 16 -1.16 11.78 1.55
CA ASP A 16 -0.04 11.81 0.59
C ASP A 16 0.63 10.43 0.45
N THR A 17 0.74 9.67 1.56
CA THR A 17 1.37 8.33 1.58
C THR A 17 0.62 7.38 2.50
N CYS A 18 0.19 6.24 1.98
CA CYS A 18 -0.45 5.16 2.71
C CYS A 18 0.52 3.98 2.86
N ILE A 19 0.87 3.65 4.11
CA ILE A 19 1.79 2.57 4.47
C ILE A 19 0.97 1.39 5.01
N PHE A 20 1.17 0.18 4.46
CA PHE A 20 0.40 -1.01 4.83
C PHE A 20 1.22 -2.30 4.73
N GLY A 21 0.78 -3.37 5.40
CA GLY A 21 1.58 -4.60 5.53
C GLY A 21 0.79 -5.92 5.62
N HIS A 22 -0.51 -5.92 5.31
CA HIS A 22 -1.37 -7.09 5.51
C HIS A 22 -1.35 -8.11 4.35
N LEU A 23 -0.89 -7.71 3.17
CA LEU A 23 -0.85 -8.61 2.02
C LEU A 23 0.36 -9.53 2.15
N HIS A 24 0.13 -10.84 2.22
CA HIS A 24 1.17 -11.88 2.35
C HIS A 24 1.17 -12.87 1.18
N ASP A 25 0.21 -12.76 0.27
CA ASP A 25 0.15 -13.61 -0.92
C ASP A 25 1.12 -13.07 -1.99
N GLN A 26 2.15 -13.86 -2.31
CA GLN A 26 3.17 -13.53 -3.30
C GLN A 26 2.57 -13.23 -4.69
N ILE A 27 1.42 -13.82 -5.03
CA ILE A 27 0.72 -13.55 -6.30
C ILE A 27 0.16 -12.12 -6.31
N SER A 28 -0.20 -11.60 -5.14
CA SER A 28 -0.78 -10.28 -4.97
C SER A 28 0.28 -9.16 -5.00
N PHE A 29 1.54 -9.43 -4.64
CA PHE A 29 2.62 -8.43 -4.63
C PHE A 29 2.81 -7.72 -5.97
N ASN A 30 2.75 -8.47 -7.07
CA ASN A 30 2.90 -7.92 -8.42
C ASN A 30 1.67 -7.14 -8.91
N ARG A 31 0.55 -7.18 -8.16
CA ARG A 31 -0.72 -6.54 -8.53
C ARG A 31 -1.02 -5.31 -7.69
N ILE A 32 -0.18 -5.00 -6.70
CA ILE A 32 -0.35 -3.81 -5.88
C ILE A 32 0.08 -2.59 -6.70
N PRO A 33 -0.83 -1.62 -6.92
CA PRO A 33 -0.46 -0.38 -7.56
C PRO A 33 0.47 0.42 -6.66
N LYS A 34 1.41 1.17 -7.26
CA LYS A 34 2.30 2.08 -6.51
C LYS A 34 1.57 3.33 -6.02
N GLU A 35 0.45 3.67 -6.65
CA GLU A 35 -0.28 4.90 -6.41
C GLU A 35 -1.79 4.64 -6.48
N PHE A 36 -2.54 5.43 -5.72
CA PHE A 36 -3.99 5.54 -5.80
C PHE A 36 -4.36 7.03 -5.83
N GLY A 37 -4.83 7.52 -6.98
CA GLY A 37 -4.97 8.96 -7.20
C GLY A 37 -3.62 9.67 -7.08
N SER A 38 -3.50 10.62 -6.15
CA SER A 38 -2.24 11.30 -5.82
C SER A 38 -1.49 10.66 -4.63
N THR A 39 -2.07 9.62 -4.02
CA THR A 39 -1.51 8.97 -2.83
C THR A 39 -0.49 7.91 -3.24
N LYS A 40 0.71 7.95 -2.63
CA LYS A 40 1.70 6.87 -2.73
C LYS A 40 1.28 5.68 -1.86
N LEU A 41 1.42 4.48 -2.39
CA LEU A 41 1.11 3.24 -1.69
C LEU A 41 2.40 2.48 -1.38
N GLU A 42 2.68 2.31 -0.08
CA GLU A 42 3.89 1.66 0.41
C GLU A 42 3.55 0.34 1.11
N LEU A 43 3.69 -0.79 0.40
CA LEU A 43 3.69 -2.10 1.04
C LEU A 43 5.00 -2.29 1.82
N VAL A 44 4.88 -2.61 3.11
CA VAL A 44 5.99 -2.79 4.06
C VAL A 44 5.89 -4.10 4.85
N SER A 45 5.11 -5.09 4.36
CA SER A 45 5.08 -6.40 5.02
C SER A 45 6.48 -7.03 5.00
N ALA A 46 6.87 -7.68 6.10
CA ALA A 46 8.25 -8.15 6.27
C ALA A 46 8.64 -9.19 5.20
N ASP A 47 7.70 -10.03 4.81
CA ASP A 47 7.87 -11.02 3.74
C ASP A 47 7.96 -10.38 2.35
N TYR A 48 7.23 -9.29 2.08
CA TYR A 48 7.38 -8.52 0.85
C TYR A 48 8.75 -7.83 0.77
N LEU A 49 9.24 -7.32 1.91
CA LEU A 49 10.53 -6.64 2.00
C LEU A 49 11.72 -7.59 2.15
N ASP A 50 11.52 -8.92 2.17
CA ASP A 50 12.58 -9.89 2.45
C ASP A 50 13.34 -9.57 3.77
N PHE A 51 12.59 -9.09 4.77
CA PHE A 51 13.09 -8.61 6.05
C PHE A 51 14.16 -7.51 5.95
N ARG A 52 14.17 -6.75 4.84
CA ARG A 52 15.09 -5.64 4.62
C ARG A 52 14.48 -4.33 5.10
N LEU A 53 15.34 -3.43 5.56
CA LEU A 53 14.95 -2.07 5.90
C LEU A 53 14.47 -1.33 4.64
N LYS A 54 13.34 -0.65 4.75
CA LYS A 54 12.80 0.25 3.72
C LYS A 54 12.68 1.65 4.30
N GLU A 55 13.41 2.58 3.71
CA GLU A 55 13.29 4.00 4.02
C GLU A 55 12.06 4.58 3.31
N ILE A 56 11.30 5.42 4.02
CA ILE A 56 10.11 6.12 3.51
C ILE A 56 10.36 7.61 3.72
N MET A 57 10.32 8.38 2.63
CA MET A 57 10.62 9.82 2.58
C MET A 57 9.36 10.67 2.51
#